data_AF-A0A6L8HCT6-F1
#
_entry.id   AF-A0A6L8HCT6-F1
#
_cell.length_a   1.000
_cell.length_b   1.000
_cell.length_c   1.000
_cell.angle_alpha   90.00
_cell.angle_beta   90.00
_cell.angle_gamma   90.00
#
_symmetry.space_group_name_H-M   'P 1'
#
loop_
_entity.id
_entity.type
_entity.pdbx_description
1 polymer ?
#
loop_
_entity_poly.entity_id
_entity_poly.type
_entity_poly.pdbx_seq_one_letter_code
_entity_poly.pdbx_strand_id
1 'polypeptide(L)'
;MRGPPIDECASILFERGGVRPEVHIVLGSGLGGVAERMEDAVAVPFGDLPGFPEASVSGHEGCFLIGRIEGTPVLLQSGRFHFYEGFGAEIVAAPVRVGR
;
A
#
# COMPACT_ATOMS: atom_id res chain seq x y z
N MET A 1 -19.06 -0.59 -10.26
CA MET A 1 -17.64 -0.47 -10.66
C MET A 1 -16.97 -1.75 -10.23
N ARG A 2 -16.18 -2.43 -11.05
CA ARG A 2 -15.36 -3.56 -10.56
C ARG A 2 -14.25 -2.96 -9.71
N GLY A 3 -13.98 -3.52 -8.52
CA GLY A 3 -12.85 -3.08 -7.70
C GLY A 3 -11.49 -3.38 -8.34
N PRO A 4 -10.39 -3.01 -7.67
CA PRO A 4 -9.05 -3.17 -8.20
C PRO A 4 -8.73 -4.62 -8.60
N PRO A 5 -8.06 -4.87 -9.74
CA PRO A 5 -7.57 -6.18 -10.11
C PRO A 5 -6.39 -6.58 -9.20
N ILE A 6 -6.71 -7.27 -8.11
CA ILE A 6 -5.77 -7.53 -7.00
C ILE A 6 -4.45 -8.17 -7.45
N ASP A 7 -4.52 -9.24 -8.25
CA ASP A 7 -3.33 -10.01 -8.66
C ASP A 7 -2.41 -9.20 -9.60
N GLU A 8 -3.00 -8.33 -10.42
CA GLU A 8 -2.26 -7.42 -11.31
C GLU A 8 -1.55 -6.34 -10.48
N CYS A 9 -2.26 -5.72 -9.53
CA CYS A 9 -1.67 -4.73 -8.63
C CYS A 9 -0.53 -5.34 -7.78
N ALA A 10 -0.72 -6.57 -7.28
CA ALA A 10 0.32 -7.28 -6.53
C ALA A 10 1.56 -7.54 -7.39
N SER A 11 1.36 -7.99 -8.63
CA SER A 11 2.45 -8.22 -9.58
C SER A 11 3.25 -6.94 -9.84
N ILE A 12 2.57 -5.82 -10.11
CA ILE A 12 3.20 -4.50 -10.31
C ILE A 12 4.05 -4.12 -9.10
N LEU A 13 3.51 -4.24 -7.88
CA LEU A 13 4.24 -3.90 -6.66
C LEU A 13 5.49 -4.74 -6.50
N PHE A 14 5.36 -6.07 -6.63
CA PHE A 14 6.46 -6.98 -6.37
C PHE A 14 7.54 -6.93 -7.46
N GLU A 15 7.15 -6.64 -8.70
CA GLU A 15 8.10 -6.39 -9.80
C GLU A 15 8.86 -5.08 -9.59
N ARG A 16 8.17 -3.99 -9.23
CA ARG A 16 8.81 -2.70 -8.92
C ARG A 16 9.76 -2.80 -7.72
N GLY A 17 9.37 -3.53 -6.69
CA GLY A 17 10.17 -3.70 -5.46
C GLY A 17 11.29 -4.72 -5.55
N GLY A 18 11.28 -5.60 -6.56
CA GLY A 18 12.28 -6.67 -6.70
C GLY A 18 12.30 -7.71 -5.57
N VAL A 19 11.33 -7.68 -4.66
CA VAL A 19 11.20 -8.60 -3.53
C VAL A 19 9.75 -9.08 -3.41
N ARG A 20 9.56 -10.26 -2.83
CA ARG A 20 8.25 -10.73 -2.39
C ARG A 20 8.13 -10.45 -0.89
N PRO A 21 7.14 -9.65 -0.44
CA PRO A 21 7.00 -9.31 0.97
C PRO A 21 6.59 -10.55 1.77
N GLU A 22 7.17 -10.71 2.95
CA GLU A 22 6.76 -11.73 3.94
C GLU A 22 5.77 -11.16 4.95
N VAL A 23 5.84 -9.84 5.18
CA VAL A 23 4.99 -9.11 6.11
C VAL A 23 4.35 -7.92 5.40
N HIS A 24 3.04 -7.75 5.63
CA HIS A 24 2.31 -6.55 5.22
C HIS A 24 1.95 -5.73 6.46
N ILE A 25 2.41 -4.49 6.52
CA ILE A 25 2.13 -3.55 7.62
C ILE A 25 1.24 -2.43 7.09
N VAL A 26 0.13 -2.15 7.78
CA VAL A 26 -0.78 -1.06 7.44
C VAL A 26 -0.64 0.08 8.44
N LEU A 27 -0.23 1.26 7.96
CA LEU A 27 0.01 2.41 8.83
C LEU A 27 -1.27 3.18 9.15
N GLY A 28 -1.39 3.49 10.44
CA GLY A 28 -2.39 4.39 10.97
C GLY A 28 -2.00 5.86 10.85
N SER A 29 -2.97 6.74 11.09
CA SER A 29 -2.72 8.18 11.17
C SER A 29 -1.67 8.48 12.25
N GLY A 30 -0.66 9.28 11.91
CA GLY A 30 0.46 9.61 12.80
C GLY A 30 1.56 8.55 12.89
N LEU A 31 1.44 7.41 12.19
CA LEU A 31 2.45 6.35 12.19
C LEU A 31 3.41 6.40 10.98
N GLY A 32 3.39 7.49 10.22
CA GLY A 32 4.22 7.66 9.02
C GLY A 32 5.73 7.48 9.26
N GLY A 33 6.23 7.80 10.46
CA GLY A 33 7.64 7.62 10.82
C GLY A 33 8.15 6.17 10.75
N VAL A 34 7.28 5.17 10.66
CA VAL A 34 7.70 3.78 10.39
C VAL A 34 8.31 3.64 8.99
N ALA A 35 7.87 4.44 8.01
CA ALA A 35 8.42 4.45 6.67
C ALA A 35 9.92 4.79 6.63
N GLU A 36 10.40 5.61 7.57
CA GLU A 36 11.82 5.99 7.70
C GLU A 36 12.73 4.80 8.06
N ARG A 37 12.15 3.68 8.53
CA ARG A 37 12.89 2.44 8.83
C ARG A 37 13.02 1.50 7.64
N MET A 38 12.40 1.82 6.51
CA MET A 38 12.45 0.97 5.33
C MET A 38 13.82 1.11 4.64
N GLU A 39 14.43 -0.04 4.35
CA GLU A 39 15.66 -0.19 3.59
C GLU A 39 15.33 -0.55 2.13
N ASP A 40 16.07 0.03 1.18
CA ASP A 40 15.92 -0.19 -0.28
C ASP A 40 14.46 -0.06 -0.77
N ALA A 41 13.71 0.87 -0.17
CA ALA A 41 12.28 0.99 -0.37
C ALA A 41 11.94 1.61 -1.74
N VAL A 42 11.04 0.96 -2.48
CA VAL A 42 10.39 1.53 -3.65
C VAL A 42 8.99 1.99 -3.28
N ALA A 43 8.72 3.28 -3.48
CA ALA A 43 7.39 3.86 -3.30
C ALA A 43 6.54 3.68 -4.56
N VAL A 44 5.31 3.18 -4.39
CA VAL A 44 4.31 3.05 -5.44
C VAL A 44 3.03 3.75 -4.97
N PRO A 45 2.72 4.93 -5.51
CA PRO A 45 1.48 5.65 -5.22
C PRO A 45 0.25 4.78 -5.48
N PHE A 46 -0.82 4.93 -4.70
CA PHE A 46 -2.07 4.20 -4.95
C PHE A 46 -2.65 4.53 -6.34
N GLY A 47 -2.55 5.78 -6.79
CA GLY A 47 -3.02 6.21 -8.11
C GLY A 47 -2.27 5.57 -9.29
N ASP A 48 -1.08 5.02 -9.07
CA ASP A 48 -0.34 4.26 -10.09
C ASP A 48 -0.90 2.84 -10.29
N LEU A 49 -1.72 2.37 -9.35
CA LEU A 49 -2.28 1.01 -9.38
C LEU A 49 -3.67 1.02 -10.03
N PRO A 50 -3.94 0.10 -10.97
CA PRO A 50 -5.24 0.01 -11.61
C PRO A 50 -6.41 -0.07 -10.61
N GLY A 51 -7.40 0.78 -10.78
CA GLY A 51 -8.64 0.77 -9.99
C GLY A 51 -8.53 1.30 -8.56
N PHE A 52 -7.34 1.67 -8.08
CA PHE A 52 -7.17 2.35 -6.80
C PHE A 52 -7.51 3.84 -6.94
N PRO A 53 -8.20 4.44 -5.95
CA PRO A 53 -8.38 5.88 -5.91
C PRO A 53 -7.08 6.58 -5.46
N GLU A 54 -6.96 7.87 -5.78
CA GLU A 54 -5.95 8.72 -5.18
C GLU A 54 -6.24 8.93 -3.68
N ALA A 55 -5.18 9.03 -2.87
CA ALA A 55 -5.32 9.32 -1.45
C ALA A 55 -5.70 10.80 -1.25
N SER A 56 -6.80 11.05 -0.54
CA SER A 56 -7.35 12.39 -0.33
C SER A 56 -7.05 13.02 1.04
N VAL A 57 -6.48 12.25 1.99
CA VAL A 57 -6.33 12.68 3.40
C VAL A 57 -4.93 13.23 3.67
N SER A 58 -4.85 14.42 4.27
CA SER A 58 -3.57 15.00 4.73
C SER A 58 -2.87 14.11 5.76
N GLY A 59 -1.58 13.86 5.60
CA GLY A 59 -0.79 12.99 6.50
C GLY A 59 -0.83 11.51 6.14
N HIS A 60 -1.51 11.16 5.05
CA HIS A 60 -1.37 9.87 4.37
C HIS A 60 -0.52 10.11 3.13
N GLU A 61 0.66 9.49 3.03
CA GLU A 61 1.47 9.62 1.80
C GLU A 61 0.77 9.01 0.58
N GLY A 62 -0.13 8.03 0.82
CA GLY A 62 -0.98 7.48 -0.23
C GLY A 62 -0.24 6.52 -1.14
N CYS A 63 0.63 5.69 -0.56
CA CYS A 63 1.48 4.78 -1.32
C CYS A 63 1.69 3.45 -0.59
N PHE A 64 2.12 2.45 -1.36
CA PHE A 64 2.83 1.30 -0.86
C PHE A 64 4.33 1.56 -0.90
N LEU A 65 5.05 1.13 0.13
CA LEU A 65 6.49 1.03 0.15
C LEU A 65 6.83 -0.45 0.18
N ILE A 66 7.65 -0.91 -0.77
CA ILE A 66 8.12 -2.28 -0.83
C ILE A 66 9.64 -2.29 -0.69
N GLY A 67 10.15 -3.05 0.28
CA GLY A 67 11.57 -3.04 0.64
C GLY A 67 11.82 -3.97 1.82
N ARG A 68 12.71 -3.58 2.72
CA ARG A 68 13.05 -4.38 3.91
C ARG A 68 12.98 -3.58 5.21
N ILE A 69 12.71 -4.26 6.33
CA ILE A 69 12.95 -3.75 7.67
C ILE A 69 13.78 -4.80 8.41
N GLU A 70 14.98 -4.42 8.86
CA GLU A 70 15.90 -5.34 9.55
C GLU A 70 16.12 -6.65 8.75
N GLY A 71 16.30 -6.50 7.43
CA GLY A 71 16.48 -7.61 6.50
C GLY A 71 15.19 -8.37 6.09
N THR A 72 14.06 -8.15 6.75
CA THR A 72 12.79 -8.82 6.42
C THR A 72 12.08 -8.13 5.25
N PRO A 73 11.68 -8.83 4.17
CA PRO A 73 10.88 -8.23 3.09
C PRO A 73 9.52 -7.75 3.58
N VAL A 74 9.24 -6.46 3.43
CA VAL A 74 8.01 -5.82 3.94
C VAL A 74 7.31 -5.09 2.81
N LEU A 75 5.99 -5.25 2.77
CA LEU A 75 5.08 -4.31 2.12
C LEU A 75 4.52 -3.40 3.22
N LEU A 76 4.76 -2.10 3.12
CA LEU A 76 4.29 -1.10 4.06
C LEU A 76 3.27 -0.21 3.36
N GLN A 77 2.02 -0.22 3.84
CA GLN A 77 0.95 0.60 3.30
C GLN A 77 0.90 1.93 4.07
N SER A 78 1.47 2.98 3.48
CA SER A 78 1.53 4.32 4.04
C SER A 78 0.27 5.10 3.69
N GLY A 79 -0.78 4.84 4.47
CA GLY A 79 -2.10 5.44 4.29
C GLY A 79 -3.19 4.39 4.09
N ARG A 80 -4.44 4.80 4.27
CA ARG A 80 -5.63 3.94 4.21
C ARG A 80 -6.78 4.71 3.58
N PHE A 81 -7.70 3.96 3.00
CA PHE A 81 -9.02 4.47 2.64
C PHE A 81 -9.99 4.19 3.78
N HIS A 82 -10.87 5.15 4.05
CA HIS A 82 -11.85 5.02 5.11
C HIS A 82 -13.27 5.06 4.53
N PHE A 83 -14.18 4.33 5.17
CA PHE A 83 -15.60 4.35 4.81
C PHE A 83 -16.21 5.76 4.88
N TYR A 84 -15.76 6.60 5.83
CA TYR A 84 -16.28 7.96 5.98
C TYR A 84 -15.90 8.90 4.82
N GLU A 85 -14.92 8.52 3.98
CA GLU A 85 -14.57 9.25 2.77
C GLU A 85 -15.55 8.94 1.61
N GLY A 86 -16.51 8.04 1.82
CA GLY A 86 -17.49 7.60 0.82
C GLY A 86 -17.08 6.34 0.04
N PHE A 87 -15.95 5.73 0.39
CA PHE A 87 -15.51 4.48 -0.23
C PHE A 87 -16.31 3.27 0.26
N GLY A 88 -16.66 2.38 -0.68
CA GLY A 88 -17.25 1.08 -0.37
C GLY A 88 -16.23 0.10 0.23
N ALA A 89 -16.74 -0.96 0.87
CA ALA A 89 -15.91 -1.96 1.55
C ALA A 89 -14.86 -2.62 0.65
N GLU A 90 -15.19 -2.78 -0.63
CA GLU A 90 -14.29 -3.34 -1.64
C GLU A 90 -13.03 -2.49 -1.82
N ILE A 91 -13.16 -1.16 -1.88
CA ILE A 91 -12.03 -0.22 -1.98
C ILE A 91 -11.27 -0.15 -0.68
N VAL A 92 -11.98 -0.08 0.46
CA VAL A 92 -11.35 -0.02 1.79
C VAL A 92 -10.47 -1.24 2.06
N ALA A 93 -10.91 -2.44 1.65
CA ALA A 93 -10.19 -3.68 1.86
C ALA A 93 -9.20 -4.05 0.73
N ALA A 94 -9.30 -3.44 -0.45
CA ALA A 94 -8.44 -3.77 -1.59
C ALA A 94 -6.93 -3.68 -1.28
N PRO A 95 -6.42 -2.63 -0.61
CA PRO A 95 -5.00 -2.56 -0.26
C PRO A 95 -4.49 -3.79 0.50
N VAL A 96 -5.26 -4.27 1.47
CA VAL A 96 -4.92 -5.44 2.29
C VAL A 96 -4.88 -6.72 1.45
N ARG A 97 -5.77 -6.83 0.46
CA ARG A 97 -5.85 -8.00 -0.43
C ARG A 97 -4.68 -8.08 -1.41
N VAL A 98 -4.11 -6.94 -1.78
CA VAL A 98 -2.94 -6.85 -2.67
C VAL A 98 -1.67 -7.39 -2.01
N GLY A 99 -1.52 -7.23 -0.69
CA GLY A 99 -0.37 -7.77 0.05
C GLY A 99 -0.44 -9.28 0.33
N ARG A 100 -1.17 -10.05 -0.48
CA ARG A 100 -1.23 -11.52 -0.41
C ARG A 100 -0.32 -12.17 -1.43
#